data_AF-A0A957C314-F1
#
_entry.id   AF-A0A957C314-F1
#
_cell.length_a   1.000
_cell.length_b   1.000
_cell.length_c   1.000
_cell.angle_alpha   90.00
_cell.angle_beta   90.00
_cell.angle_gamma   90.00
#
_symmetry.space_group_name_H-M   'P 1'
#
loop_
_entity.id
_entity.type
_entity.pdbx_description
1 polymer ?
#
loop_
_entity_poly.entity_id
_entity_poly.type
_entity_poly.pdbx_seq_one_letter_code
_entity_poly.pdbx_strand_id
1 'polypeptide(L)'
;DPANYITPDVIANFTTLSLEDAGENRVRVSGVTGKPRPETLKLNLGRMEGYMRELIFTVGWPDVWKKFEQLKGMIESTWEGLPIERLDYHFLGINSLYGSMVALPEDPMELVIRVMFTAQDEATLKTAVRKLMTNGLSGPAGMSISGTTVGANPRIVLGLWPTLVQRQNLIAHINYFVVS
;
A
#
# COMPACT_ATOMS: atom_id res chain seq x y z
N ASP A 1 -0.65 23.62 10.13
CA ASP A 1 -0.15 24.95 10.51
C ASP A 1 1.32 25.08 10.06
N PRO A 2 1.60 25.86 9.01
CA PRO A 2 2.96 26.05 8.49
C PRO A 2 3.90 26.80 9.44
N ALA A 3 3.37 27.46 10.49
CA ALA A 3 4.20 28.12 11.50
C ALA A 3 4.78 27.17 12.57
N ASN A 4 4.35 25.90 12.53
CA ASN A 4 4.68 24.88 13.53
C ASN A 4 5.10 23.55 12.88
N TYR A 5 5.99 23.60 11.89
CA TYR A 5 6.51 22.40 11.26
C TYR A 5 7.58 21.75 12.14
N ILE A 6 7.22 20.67 12.82
CA ILE A 6 8.08 20.03 13.82
C ILE A 6 9.21 19.26 13.14
N THR A 7 10.45 19.60 13.47
CA THR A 7 11.66 18.83 13.12
C THR A 7 12.44 18.46 14.39
N PRO A 8 13.41 17.53 14.31
CA PRO A 8 14.18 17.12 15.49
C PRO A 8 14.95 18.26 16.18
N ASP A 9 15.35 19.30 15.45
CA ASP A 9 16.26 20.33 15.96
C ASP A 9 15.57 21.67 16.20
N VAL A 10 14.51 21.97 15.46
CA VAL A 10 13.78 23.25 15.51
C VAL A 10 12.32 23.02 15.13
N ILE A 11 11.40 23.83 15.66
CA ILE A 11 10.06 23.92 15.07
C ILE A 11 10.14 25.01 14.00
N ALA A 12 10.19 24.60 12.73
CA ALA A 12 10.35 25.50 11.61
C ALA A 12 9.07 26.30 11.37
N ASN A 13 9.23 27.61 11.14
CA ASN A 13 8.17 28.50 10.75
C ASN A 13 8.30 28.82 9.26
N PHE A 14 7.49 28.16 8.45
CA PHE A 14 7.46 28.36 7.01
C PHE A 14 6.64 29.59 6.58
N THR A 15 6.02 30.33 7.50
CA THR A 15 5.29 31.56 7.14
C THR A 15 6.19 32.76 6.90
N THR A 16 7.47 32.69 7.28
CA THR A 16 8.44 33.77 7.11
C THR A 16 9.44 33.52 5.97
N LEU A 17 9.33 32.37 5.29
CA LEU A 17 10.25 32.01 4.22
C LEU A 17 10.09 32.95 3.02
N SER A 18 11.21 33.32 2.43
CA SER A 18 11.28 34.06 1.17
C SER A 18 12.03 33.22 0.14
N LEU A 19 11.48 33.15 -1.08
CA LEU A 19 12.09 32.47 -2.22
C LEU A 19 12.42 33.52 -3.27
N GLU A 20 13.68 33.52 -3.74
CA GLU A 20 14.15 34.36 -4.84
C GLU A 20 14.68 33.44 -5.95
N ASP A 21 14.31 33.74 -7.20
CA ASP A 21 14.92 33.10 -8.37
C ASP A 21 16.40 33.50 -8.44
N ALA A 22 17.29 32.51 -8.40
CA ALA A 22 18.74 32.70 -8.40
C ALA A 22 19.39 32.19 -9.70
N GLY A 23 18.61 32.02 -10.76
CA GLY A 23 19.03 31.57 -12.08
C GLY A 23 18.73 30.10 -12.34
N GLU A 24 19.27 29.58 -13.44
CA GLU A 24 18.99 28.24 -13.92
C GLU A 24 19.27 27.16 -12.85
N ASN A 25 18.25 26.35 -12.54
CA ASN A 25 18.29 25.30 -11.52
C ASN A 25 18.68 25.78 -10.11
N ARG A 26 18.43 27.07 -9.78
CA ARG A 26 18.81 27.65 -8.49
C ARG A 26 17.69 28.51 -7.91
N VAL A 27 17.38 28.26 -6.65
CA VAL A 27 16.47 29.10 -5.84
C VAL A 27 17.21 29.50 -4.58
N ARG A 28 17.16 30.78 -4.23
CA ARG A 28 17.65 31.26 -2.93
C ARG A 28 16.50 31.23 -1.94
N VAL A 29 16.74 30.58 -0.81
CA VAL A 29 15.80 30.54 0.32
C VAL A 29 16.37 31.42 1.44
N SER A 30 15.57 32.35 1.95
CA SER A 30 15.95 33.28 3.03
C SER A 30 14.79 33.55 3.98
N GLY A 31 15.03 34.24 5.10
CA GLY A 31 13.98 34.70 6.02
C GLY A 31 13.30 33.62 6.88
N VAL A 32 13.66 32.34 6.74
CA VAL A 32 13.09 31.25 7.54
C VAL A 32 13.41 31.46 9.03
N THR A 33 12.37 31.44 9.86
CA THR A 33 12.47 31.52 11.32
C THR A 33 12.07 30.19 11.95
N GLY A 34 12.26 30.04 13.27
CA GLY A 34 11.85 28.85 14.00
C GLY A 34 11.74 29.09 15.50
N LYS A 35 11.12 28.14 16.20
CA LYS A 35 11.02 28.10 17.67
C LYS A 35 12.05 27.11 18.23
N PRO A 36 12.36 27.15 19.53
CA PRO A 36 13.29 26.22 20.14
C PRO A 36 12.98 24.75 19.81
N ARG A 37 14.02 23.92 19.88
CA ARG A 37 13.92 22.47 19.68
C ARG A 37 12.75 21.87 20.48
N PRO A 38 11.95 20.97 19.91
CA PRO A 38 10.84 20.36 20.64
C PRO A 38 11.34 19.41 21.73
N GLU A 39 10.56 19.29 22.81
CA GLU A 39 10.79 18.32 23.90
C GLU A 39 10.61 16.87 23.42
N THR A 40 9.80 16.68 22.37
CA THR A 40 9.51 15.38 21.76
C THR A 40 10.20 15.21 20.41
N LEU A 41 10.40 13.94 20.05
CA LEU A 41 10.89 13.50 18.74
C LEU A 41 9.81 12.65 18.05
N LYS A 42 9.74 12.75 16.71
CA LYS A 42 8.90 11.84 15.92
C LYS A 42 9.51 10.45 15.95
N LEU A 43 8.72 9.48 16.39
CA LEU A 43 9.05 8.07 16.44
C LEU A 43 8.11 7.32 15.51
N ASN A 44 8.66 6.54 14.59
CA ASN A 44 7.88 5.63 13.76
C ASN A 44 8.20 4.20 14.22
N LEU A 45 7.20 3.52 14.78
CA LEU A 45 7.34 2.12 15.20
C LEU A 45 6.82 1.21 14.09
N GLY A 46 7.67 0.33 13.58
CA GLY A 46 7.25 -0.76 12.73
C GLY A 46 6.64 -1.87 13.57
N ARG A 47 5.44 -2.33 13.21
CA ARG A 47 4.81 -3.52 13.82
C ARG A 47 4.40 -4.49 12.72
N MET A 48 4.47 -5.79 13.04
CA MET A 48 3.92 -6.82 12.17
C MET A 48 2.39 -6.70 12.17
N GLU A 49 1.78 -6.58 11.00
CA GLU A 49 0.32 -6.52 10.80
C GLU A 49 -0.17 -7.73 9.98
N GLY A 50 0.45 -8.88 10.22
CA GLY A 50 0.14 -10.13 9.54
C GLY A 50 0.80 -10.22 8.16
N TYR A 51 0.09 -10.84 7.24
CA TYR A 51 0.59 -11.23 5.93
C TYR A 51 -0.39 -10.82 4.84
N MET A 52 0.14 -10.66 3.63
CA MET A 52 -0.65 -10.39 2.44
C MET A 52 -0.30 -11.34 1.30
N ARG A 53 -1.27 -11.60 0.46
CA ARG A 53 -1.13 -12.23 -0.86
C ARG A 53 -1.82 -11.37 -1.90
N GLU A 54 -1.43 -11.59 -3.14
CA GLU A 54 -2.15 -11.09 -4.30
C GLU A 54 -2.29 -12.21 -5.32
N LEU A 55 -3.41 -12.19 -6.04
CA LEU A 55 -3.64 -12.99 -7.23
C LEU A 55 -4.05 -12.06 -8.36
N ILE A 56 -3.49 -12.28 -9.54
CA ILE A 56 -3.85 -11.51 -10.74
C ILE A 56 -4.66 -12.41 -11.66
N PHE A 57 -5.92 -12.04 -11.83
CA PHE A 57 -6.83 -12.63 -12.79
C PHE A 57 -6.94 -11.74 -14.02
N THR A 58 -7.29 -12.33 -15.15
CA THR A 58 -7.71 -11.59 -16.33
C THR A 58 -9.01 -12.18 -16.83
N VAL A 59 -9.94 -11.34 -17.25
CA VAL A 59 -11.16 -11.77 -17.94
C VAL A 59 -11.29 -11.00 -19.26
N GLY A 60 -11.59 -11.73 -20.33
CA GLY A 60 -11.83 -11.13 -21.65
C GLY A 60 -13.30 -10.81 -21.89
N TRP A 61 -13.54 -9.90 -22.83
CA TRP A 61 -14.84 -9.60 -23.43
C TRP A 61 -15.57 -10.86 -23.95
N PRO A 62 -16.91 -10.90 -24.02
CA PRO A 62 -17.89 -9.89 -23.58
C PRO A 62 -18.23 -9.97 -22.09
N ASP A 63 -19.07 -9.06 -21.63
CA ASP A 63 -19.71 -9.09 -20.30
C ASP A 63 -18.70 -9.11 -19.15
N VAL A 64 -17.65 -8.30 -19.26
CA VAL A 64 -16.49 -8.38 -18.35
C VAL A 64 -16.87 -8.13 -16.90
N TRP A 65 -17.76 -7.18 -16.63
CA TRP A 65 -18.22 -6.92 -15.26
C TRP A 65 -19.07 -8.04 -14.69
N LYS A 66 -19.89 -8.71 -15.51
CA LYS A 66 -20.64 -9.89 -15.08
C LYS A 66 -19.71 -11.04 -14.71
N LYS A 67 -18.65 -11.24 -15.50
CA LYS A 67 -17.60 -12.23 -15.21
C LYS A 67 -16.82 -11.87 -13.94
N PHE A 68 -16.55 -10.59 -13.72
CA PHE A 68 -15.95 -10.12 -12.47
C PHE A 68 -16.82 -10.44 -11.25
N GLU A 69 -18.13 -10.17 -11.31
CA GLU A 69 -19.05 -10.51 -10.21
C GLU A 69 -19.14 -12.03 -9.96
N GLN A 70 -19.10 -12.85 -11.02
CA GLN A 70 -19.01 -14.31 -10.89
C GLN A 70 -17.70 -14.76 -10.23
N LEU A 71 -16.57 -14.18 -10.62
CA LEU A 71 -15.27 -14.44 -10.01
C LEU A 71 -15.27 -14.05 -8.53
N LYS A 72 -15.82 -12.88 -8.20
CA LYS A 72 -15.95 -12.38 -6.82
C LYS A 72 -16.77 -13.35 -5.97
N GLY A 73 -17.96 -13.76 -6.44
CA GLY A 73 -18.79 -14.73 -5.72
C GLY A 73 -18.12 -16.11 -5.56
N MET A 74 -17.36 -16.56 -6.57
CA MET A 74 -16.56 -17.77 -6.47
C MET A 74 -15.47 -17.66 -5.40
N ILE A 75 -14.76 -16.52 -5.33
CA ILE A 75 -13.73 -16.27 -4.32
C ILE A 75 -14.35 -16.25 -2.91
N GLU A 76 -15.43 -15.49 -2.73
CA GLU A 76 -16.11 -15.33 -1.44
C GLU A 76 -16.64 -16.68 -0.91
N SER A 77 -17.32 -17.46 -1.76
CA SER A 77 -17.80 -18.80 -1.38
C SER A 77 -16.66 -19.78 -1.07
N THR A 78 -15.55 -19.71 -1.80
CA THR A 78 -14.41 -20.61 -1.59
C THR A 78 -13.66 -20.31 -0.29
N TRP A 79 -13.67 -19.06 0.13
CA TRP A 79 -12.99 -18.58 1.33
C TRP A 79 -13.93 -18.45 2.53
N GLU A 80 -15.18 -18.88 2.40
CA GLU A 80 -16.12 -18.94 3.52
C GLU A 80 -15.51 -19.72 4.70
N GLY A 81 -15.52 -19.10 5.88
CA GLY A 81 -14.95 -19.65 7.11
C GLY A 81 -13.42 -19.52 7.25
N LEU A 82 -12.71 -18.94 6.27
CA LEU A 82 -11.30 -18.58 6.44
C LEU A 82 -11.17 -17.21 7.13
N PRO A 83 -10.20 -17.02 8.04
CA PRO A 83 -9.96 -15.75 8.73
C PRO A 83 -9.22 -14.75 7.82
N ILE A 84 -9.83 -14.38 6.69
CA ILE A 84 -9.36 -13.31 5.81
C ILE A 84 -9.81 -11.96 6.39
N GLU A 85 -8.87 -11.05 6.63
CA GLU A 85 -9.16 -9.76 7.29
C GLU A 85 -9.49 -8.64 6.31
N ARG A 86 -8.87 -8.69 5.13
CA ARG A 86 -9.09 -7.71 4.06
C ARG A 86 -9.12 -8.44 2.73
N LEU A 87 -10.02 -8.00 1.85
CA LEU A 87 -10.16 -8.48 0.49
C LEU A 87 -10.50 -7.30 -0.41
N ASP A 88 -9.56 -6.91 -1.25
CA ASP A 88 -9.68 -5.78 -2.16
C ASP A 88 -9.52 -6.23 -3.61
N TYR A 89 -10.26 -5.56 -4.49
CA TYR A 89 -10.21 -5.76 -5.93
C TYR A 89 -9.73 -4.47 -6.60
N HIS A 90 -8.64 -4.56 -7.36
CA HIS A 90 -8.10 -3.44 -8.12
C HIS A 90 -8.03 -3.82 -9.60
N PHE A 91 -8.44 -2.90 -10.46
CA PHE A 91 -8.41 -3.06 -11.91
C PHE A 91 -7.16 -2.37 -12.45
N LEU A 92 -6.17 -3.17 -12.84
CA LEU A 92 -4.88 -2.66 -13.31
C LEU A 92 -5.07 -1.90 -14.62
N GLY A 93 -4.49 -0.70 -14.70
CA GLY A 93 -4.68 0.21 -15.83
C GLY A 93 -5.97 1.02 -15.80
N ILE A 94 -6.85 0.82 -14.80
CA ILE A 94 -8.11 1.56 -14.65
C ILE A 94 -8.12 2.32 -13.32
N ASN A 95 -8.28 1.63 -12.19
CA ASN A 95 -8.49 2.26 -10.88
C ASN A 95 -7.42 1.90 -9.83
N SER A 96 -6.34 1.23 -10.22
CA SER A 96 -5.32 0.73 -9.28
C SER A 96 -4.51 1.80 -8.56
N LEU A 97 -4.43 3.04 -9.11
CA LEU A 97 -3.71 4.17 -8.49
C LEU A 97 -4.64 5.17 -7.81
N TYR A 98 -5.74 5.53 -8.48
CA TYR A 98 -6.62 6.62 -8.08
C TYR A 98 -7.96 6.14 -7.51
N GLY A 99 -8.18 4.83 -7.43
CA GLY A 99 -9.38 4.24 -6.84
C GLY A 99 -10.66 4.76 -7.49
N SER A 100 -11.65 5.09 -6.66
CA SER A 100 -12.98 5.53 -7.08
C SER A 100 -13.01 6.89 -7.80
N MET A 101 -11.89 7.61 -7.90
CA MET A 101 -11.82 8.86 -8.65
C MET A 101 -11.88 8.64 -10.18
N VAL A 102 -11.66 7.41 -10.64
CA VAL A 102 -11.68 7.07 -12.07
C VAL A 102 -13.00 6.41 -12.43
N ALA A 103 -13.64 6.87 -13.51
CA ALA A 103 -14.81 6.21 -14.07
C ALA A 103 -14.44 4.84 -14.66
N LEU A 104 -15.23 3.82 -14.34
CA LEU A 104 -15.04 2.48 -14.90
C LEU A 104 -15.56 2.45 -16.36
N PRO A 105 -14.84 1.81 -17.30
CA PRO A 105 -15.33 1.63 -18.67
C PRO A 105 -16.55 0.69 -18.69
N GLU A 106 -17.45 0.85 -19.66
CA GLU A 106 -18.73 0.12 -19.68
C GLU A 106 -18.58 -1.38 -19.97
N ASP A 107 -17.82 -1.79 -20.98
CA ASP A 107 -17.49 -3.20 -21.25
C ASP A 107 -16.12 -3.28 -21.94
N PRO A 108 -15.02 -3.24 -21.18
CA PRO A 108 -13.68 -3.23 -21.75
C PRO A 108 -13.38 -4.55 -22.48
N MET A 109 -12.46 -4.51 -23.45
CA MET A 109 -12.02 -5.73 -24.15
C MET A 109 -11.39 -6.77 -23.21
N GLU A 110 -10.74 -6.29 -22.16
CA GLU A 110 -10.04 -7.08 -21.16
C GLU A 110 -10.06 -6.33 -19.81
N LEU A 111 -10.16 -7.09 -18.72
CA LEU A 111 -9.98 -6.57 -17.37
C LEU A 111 -8.95 -7.41 -16.62
N VAL A 112 -7.87 -6.76 -16.21
CA VAL A 112 -6.85 -7.36 -15.35
C VAL A 112 -7.15 -6.98 -13.90
N ILE A 113 -7.46 -8.00 -13.10
CA ILE A 113 -7.98 -7.86 -11.74
C ILE A 113 -6.90 -8.32 -10.77
N ARG A 114 -6.39 -7.40 -9.96
CA ARG A 114 -5.58 -7.74 -8.78
C ARG A 114 -6.50 -7.94 -7.60
N VAL A 115 -6.57 -9.17 -7.12
CA VAL A 115 -7.23 -9.55 -5.87
C VAL A 115 -6.16 -9.53 -4.77
N MET A 116 -6.25 -8.59 -3.84
CA MET A 116 -5.34 -8.50 -2.71
C MET A 116 -6.07 -8.90 -1.43
N PHE A 117 -5.42 -9.71 -0.61
CA PHE A 117 -6.02 -10.21 0.62
C PHE A 117 -5.01 -10.40 1.73
N THR A 118 -5.46 -10.23 2.97
CA THR A 118 -4.61 -10.28 4.17
C THR A 118 -5.18 -11.21 5.24
N ALA A 119 -4.30 -11.74 6.08
CA ALA A 119 -4.63 -12.51 7.28
C ALA A 119 -3.50 -12.40 8.30
N GLN A 120 -3.78 -12.73 9.57
CA GLN A 120 -2.78 -12.70 10.64
C GLN A 120 -1.67 -13.75 10.48
N ASP A 121 -1.93 -14.85 9.77
CA ASP A 121 -0.99 -15.96 9.59
C ASP A 121 -0.82 -16.36 8.12
N GLU A 122 0.37 -16.85 7.77
CA GLU A 122 0.68 -17.29 6.40
C GLU A 122 -0.12 -18.53 5.97
N ALA A 123 -0.50 -19.40 6.89
CA ALA A 123 -1.10 -20.70 6.59
C ALA A 123 -2.53 -20.52 6.06
N THR A 124 -3.28 -19.58 6.63
CA THR A 124 -4.58 -19.13 6.11
C THR A 124 -4.46 -18.70 4.66
N LEU A 125 -3.48 -17.86 4.33
CA LEU A 125 -3.29 -17.35 2.98
C LEU A 125 -2.85 -18.44 1.97
N LYS A 126 -1.99 -19.37 2.40
CA LYS A 126 -1.62 -20.54 1.60
C LYS A 126 -2.82 -21.45 1.35
N THR A 127 -3.66 -21.65 2.37
CA THR A 127 -4.90 -22.44 2.29
C THR A 127 -5.92 -21.81 1.37
N ALA A 128 -6.12 -20.48 1.46
CA ALA A 128 -7.02 -19.72 0.60
C ALA A 128 -6.68 -19.90 -0.88
N VAL A 129 -5.39 -19.79 -1.23
CA VAL A 129 -4.93 -20.00 -2.61
C VAL A 129 -5.12 -21.45 -3.04
N ARG A 130 -4.73 -22.42 -2.19
CA ARG A 130 -4.90 -23.84 -2.52
C ARG A 130 -6.36 -24.22 -2.77
N LYS A 131 -7.29 -23.70 -1.96
CA LYS A 131 -8.73 -23.86 -2.16
C LYS A 131 -9.19 -23.20 -3.46
N LEU A 132 -8.78 -21.95 -3.72
CA LEU A 132 -9.19 -21.26 -4.94
C LEU A 132 -8.74 -21.96 -6.22
N MET A 133 -7.56 -22.60 -6.20
CA MET A 133 -7.07 -23.38 -7.33
C MET A 133 -7.93 -24.60 -7.67
N THR A 134 -8.80 -25.09 -6.77
CA THR A 134 -9.75 -26.17 -7.12
C THR A 134 -10.81 -25.71 -8.12
N ASN A 135 -11.01 -24.40 -8.25
CA ASN A 135 -11.98 -23.81 -9.17
C ASN A 135 -11.38 -23.41 -10.52
N GLY A 136 -10.14 -23.84 -10.83
CA GLY A 136 -9.43 -23.41 -12.04
C GLY A 136 -10.21 -23.62 -13.35
N LEU A 137 -11.10 -24.61 -13.40
CA LEU A 137 -11.97 -24.91 -14.55
C LEU A 137 -13.45 -24.57 -14.33
N SER A 138 -13.79 -23.99 -13.17
CA SER A 138 -15.17 -23.64 -12.78
C SER A 138 -15.40 -22.12 -12.74
N GLY A 139 -14.40 -21.34 -13.16
CA GLY A 139 -14.48 -19.88 -13.20
C GLY A 139 -15.22 -19.34 -14.44
N PRO A 140 -15.36 -18.00 -14.54
CA PRO A 140 -16.02 -17.35 -15.67
C PRO A 140 -15.35 -17.66 -17.01
N ALA A 141 -16.15 -17.65 -18.08
CA ALA A 141 -15.65 -17.91 -19.43
C ALA A 141 -14.59 -16.87 -19.86
N GLY A 142 -13.45 -17.34 -20.38
CA GLY A 142 -12.34 -16.47 -20.78
C GLY A 142 -11.53 -15.91 -19.60
N MET A 143 -11.67 -16.49 -18.40
CA MET A 143 -10.82 -16.18 -17.26
C MET A 143 -9.44 -16.85 -17.40
N SER A 144 -8.39 -16.12 -17.03
CA SER A 144 -7.07 -16.67 -16.74
C SER A 144 -6.57 -16.19 -15.38
N ILE A 145 -5.58 -16.88 -14.82
CA ILE A 145 -4.88 -16.48 -13.60
C ILE A 145 -3.37 -16.53 -13.84
N SER A 146 -2.66 -15.53 -13.32
CA SER A 146 -1.20 -15.49 -13.41
C SER A 146 -0.56 -16.55 -12.51
N GLY A 147 0.09 -17.54 -13.13
CA GLY A 147 0.81 -18.60 -12.43
C GLY A 147 1.95 -18.08 -11.51
N THR A 148 2.54 -16.92 -11.82
CA THR A 148 3.56 -16.31 -10.95
C THR A 148 2.95 -15.86 -9.62
N THR A 149 1.75 -15.29 -9.64
CA THR A 149 1.06 -14.88 -8.42
C THR A 149 0.53 -16.08 -7.64
N VAL A 150 0.10 -17.16 -8.31
CA VAL A 150 -0.29 -18.41 -7.65
C VAL A 150 0.90 -19.02 -6.90
N GLY A 151 2.07 -19.11 -7.53
CA GLY A 151 3.28 -19.70 -6.95
C GLY A 151 4.02 -18.82 -5.93
N ALA A 152 3.64 -17.55 -5.79
CA ALA A 152 4.30 -16.65 -4.85
C ALA A 152 4.01 -17.00 -3.37
N ASN A 153 4.94 -16.64 -2.50
CA ASN A 153 4.77 -16.78 -1.05
C ASN A 153 3.98 -15.58 -0.47
N PRO A 154 3.33 -15.76 0.70
CA PRO A 154 2.83 -14.64 1.48
C PRO A 154 3.96 -13.63 1.79
N ARG A 155 3.61 -12.35 1.77
CA ARG A 155 4.52 -11.25 2.15
C ARG A 155 4.11 -10.71 3.51
N ILE A 156 5.08 -10.39 4.35
CA ILE A 156 4.82 -9.70 5.62
C ILE A 156 4.26 -8.31 5.34
N VAL A 157 3.23 -7.92 6.11
CA VAL A 157 2.75 -6.55 6.18
C VAL A 157 3.36 -5.90 7.41
N LEU A 158 4.10 -4.80 7.22
CA LEU A 158 4.60 -3.97 8.30
C LEU A 158 3.73 -2.72 8.41
N GLY A 159 2.99 -2.63 9.51
CA GLY A 159 2.30 -1.42 9.91
C GLY A 159 3.26 -0.39 10.45
N LEU A 160 2.99 0.88 10.13
CA LEU A 160 3.71 2.01 10.70
C LEU A 160 2.84 2.68 11.75
N TRP A 161 3.29 2.69 13.00
CA TRP A 161 2.70 3.48 14.07
C TRP A 161 3.51 4.77 14.28
N PRO A 162 3.05 5.92 13.77
CA PRO A 162 3.68 7.21 14.07
C PRO A 162 3.28 7.68 15.47
N THR A 163 4.24 8.11 16.27
CA THR A 163 4.02 8.68 17.60
C THR A 163 5.09 9.73 17.95
N LEU A 164 4.96 10.35 19.12
CA LEU A 164 5.95 11.22 19.72
C LEU A 164 6.57 10.55 20.94
N VAL A 165 7.87 10.75 21.14
CA VAL A 165 8.60 10.26 22.31
C VAL A 165 9.40 11.38 22.94
N GLN A 166 9.48 11.38 24.27
CA GLN A 166 10.26 12.37 25.01
C GLN A 166 11.74 12.20 24.71
N ARG A 167 12.42 13.29 24.33
CA ARG A 167 13.84 13.27 23.95
C ARG A 167 14.73 12.74 25.07
N GLN A 168 14.41 13.05 26.32
CA GLN A 168 15.16 12.59 27.49
C GLN A 168 15.20 11.07 27.66
N ASN A 169 14.30 10.34 26.98
CA ASN A 169 14.25 8.87 27.00
C ASN A 169 15.09 8.24 25.87
N LEU A 170 15.74 9.05 25.02
CA LEU A 170 16.50 8.58 23.86
C LEU A 170 17.97 9.01 23.97
N ILE A 171 18.86 8.06 23.65
CA ILE A 171 20.30 8.31 23.53
C ILE A 171 20.67 8.17 22.07
N ALA A 172 21.21 9.24 21.49
CA ALA A 172 21.68 9.23 20.10
C ALA A 172 23.03 8.52 20.01
N HIS A 173 23.15 7.55 19.11
CA HIS A 173 24.41 6.89 18.77
C HIS A 173 24.68 7.08 17.28
N ILE A 174 25.92 7.46 16.95
CA ILE A 174 26.35 7.60 15.56
C ILE A 174 27.45 6.59 15.29
N ASN A 175 27.19 5.67 14.37
CA ASN A 175 28.17 4.71 13.86
C ASN A 175 28.42 5.06 12.39
N TYR A 176 29.67 5.25 12.02
CA TYR A 176 30.05 5.49 10.62
C TYR A 176 30.63 4.19 10.05
N PHE A 177 30.14 3.79 8.88
CA PHE A 177 30.75 2.71 8.11
C PHE A 177 31.73 3.34 7.11
N VAL A 178 33.01 2.99 7.24
CA VAL A 178 34.00 3.33 6.22
C VAL A 178 34.01 2.17 5.23
N VAL A 179 33.48 2.40 4.03
CA VAL A 179 33.59 1.46 2.90
C VAL A 179 34.94 1.71 2.25
N SER A 180 35.88 0.78 2.45
CA SER A 180 37.19 0.75 1.79
C SER A 180 37.09 0.24 0.36
#